data_AF-A0A4Q0I7Q3-F1
#
_entry.id   AF-A0A4Q0I7Q3-F1
#
_cell.length_a   1.000
_cell.length_b   1.000
_cell.length_c   1.000
_cell.angle_alpha   90.00
_cell.angle_beta   90.00
_cell.angle_gamma   90.00
#
_symmetry.space_group_name_H-M   'P 1'
#
loop_
_entity.id
_entity.type
_entity.pdbx_description
1 polymer ?
#
loop_
_entity_poly.entity_id
_entity_poly.type
_entity_poly.pdbx_seq_one_letter_code
_entity_poly.pdbx_strand_id
1 'polypeptide(L)'
;MSGWDYIMPHRLLVNRSLRKASDNLRLHIDEYQLKYDREIERYTAEIEQAKAEKESAFESAKSSLINELSKDSTLFEKVHEGLIAYADLFFRRQCLNRVYEIKKLEMQALIEYGDFLTEQMRLIGEEIDILEERKDRLTLQAQVNDILELLSLSGCDIAIDSDKNAQTLLAKVIELIESTEDGDWIKKQSLRTLRSILQERVDFLPVIQYITWTIQQKVQLSRQLSIERRKANEDKKIKASELREVSESIDTLTRELDEQARIVREFWAVPITQLNVQKSYLYAKKNEAYDEYKTVSEKIESIKKLQTSDSSWDELWSRKKELRECIIPGLKNEIASVNSELKQWFLRREMIYSLCKRNNVFLISDNNAIESDEYRIINNRLTELYRIEEDSNKREEERFKVESAQIQQRRKEKIEELTAKIKIAEKNLAEKNYALSQATQQLLNSKRHDKRFFLLKIFAESEEVSKAKKALQIATKQKKEVDNLLSGLKAELSKAIDKFDKELKDCRPKPYCPTAAESDEREKLEHRRAELLSNPGKRKSVQKEKKDEG
;
A
#
# COMPACT_ATOMS: atom_id res chain seq x y z
N MET A 1 -53.09 -88.80 -23.69
CA MET A 1 -54.11 -89.42 -22.81
C MET A 1 -53.82 -90.92 -22.73
N SER A 2 -53.98 -91.55 -21.56
CA SER A 2 -53.75 -93.00 -21.42
C SER A 2 -55.02 -93.76 -21.81
N GLY A 3 -54.91 -94.93 -22.45
CA GLY A 3 -56.07 -95.71 -22.94
C GLY A 3 -57.09 -96.10 -21.86
N TRP A 4 -56.69 -96.10 -20.58
CA TRP A 4 -57.58 -96.37 -19.44
C TRP A 4 -58.51 -95.20 -19.08
N ASP A 5 -58.22 -93.99 -19.55
CA ASP A 5 -59.06 -92.82 -19.29
C ASP A 5 -60.41 -92.91 -20.06
N TYR A 6 -60.50 -93.75 -21.11
CA TYR A 6 -61.73 -93.95 -21.91
C TYR A 6 -62.74 -94.94 -21.30
N ILE A 7 -62.30 -95.83 -20.41
CA ILE A 7 -63.13 -96.91 -19.85
C ILE A 7 -63.81 -96.49 -18.52
N MET A 8 -63.24 -95.53 -17.80
CA MET A 8 -63.76 -95.04 -16.51
C MET A 8 -63.89 -93.51 -16.49
N PRO A 9 -65.09 -92.95 -16.77
CA PRO A 9 -65.31 -91.51 -16.91
C PRO A 9 -64.91 -90.70 -15.66
N HIS A 10 -65.08 -91.28 -14.47
CA HIS A 10 -64.71 -90.66 -13.20
C HIS A 10 -63.19 -90.45 -13.08
N ARG A 11 -62.37 -91.34 -13.63
CA ARG A 11 -60.90 -91.23 -13.60
C ARG A 11 -60.38 -90.18 -14.58
N LEU A 12 -61.00 -90.06 -15.76
CA LEU A 12 -60.75 -88.98 -16.72
C LEU A 12 -61.07 -87.61 -16.10
N LEU A 13 -62.23 -87.47 -15.45
CA LEU A 13 -62.65 -86.21 -14.83
C LEU A 13 -61.72 -85.78 -13.70
N VAL A 14 -61.35 -86.71 -12.82
CA VAL A 14 -60.39 -86.45 -11.73
C VAL A 14 -59.01 -86.12 -12.28
N ASN A 15 -58.46 -86.91 -13.19
CA ASN A 15 -57.13 -86.64 -13.78
C ASN A 15 -57.09 -85.35 -14.61
N ARG A 16 -58.18 -85.00 -15.31
CA ARG A 16 -58.29 -83.74 -16.05
C ARG A 16 -58.37 -82.55 -15.11
N SER A 17 -59.13 -82.65 -14.02
CA SER A 17 -59.21 -81.61 -12.99
C SER A 17 -57.87 -81.42 -12.25
N LEU A 18 -57.18 -82.51 -11.91
CA LEU A 18 -55.86 -82.47 -11.28
C LEU A 18 -54.77 -81.93 -12.20
N ARG A 19 -54.77 -82.30 -13.49
CA ARG A 19 -53.86 -81.69 -14.48
C ARG A 19 -54.13 -80.21 -14.64
N LYS A 20 -55.39 -79.81 -14.78
CA LYS A 20 -55.77 -78.38 -14.88
C LYS A 20 -55.39 -77.59 -13.62
N ALA A 21 -55.57 -78.17 -12.43
CA ALA A 21 -55.14 -77.55 -11.17
C ALA A 21 -53.61 -77.46 -11.05
N SER A 22 -52.89 -78.49 -11.49
CA SER A 22 -51.42 -78.51 -11.53
C SER A 22 -50.86 -77.51 -12.53
N ASP A 23 -51.43 -77.42 -13.73
CA ASP A 23 -51.07 -76.45 -14.77
C ASP A 23 -51.36 -75.02 -14.29
N ASN A 24 -52.51 -74.79 -13.64
CA ASN A 24 -52.82 -73.51 -13.00
C ASN A 24 -51.83 -73.15 -11.87
N LEU A 25 -51.45 -74.12 -11.03
CA LEU A 25 -50.46 -73.90 -9.97
C LEU A 25 -49.09 -73.54 -10.55
N ARG A 26 -48.66 -74.22 -11.62
CA ARG A 26 -47.42 -73.91 -12.34
C ARG A 26 -47.44 -72.50 -12.93
N LEU A 27 -48.51 -72.13 -13.63
CA LEU A 27 -48.67 -70.77 -14.16
C LEU A 27 -48.60 -69.72 -13.05
N HIS A 28 -49.22 -69.99 -11.89
CA HIS A 28 -49.18 -69.06 -10.77
C HIS A 28 -47.79 -68.97 -10.11
N ILE A 29 -47.05 -70.07 -10.06
CA ILE A 29 -45.65 -70.10 -9.60
C ILE A 29 -44.78 -69.31 -10.59
N ASP A 30 -44.93 -69.52 -11.90
CA ASP A 30 -44.16 -68.82 -12.93
C ASP A 30 -44.47 -67.31 -12.92
N GLU A 31 -45.75 -66.92 -12.76
CA GLU A 31 -46.17 -65.52 -12.60
C GLU A 31 -45.59 -64.89 -11.33
N TYR A 32 -45.56 -65.62 -10.21
CA TYR A 32 -45.00 -65.14 -8.97
C TYR A 32 -43.47 -64.99 -9.04
N GLN A 33 -42.77 -65.97 -9.62
CA GLN A 33 -41.33 -65.90 -9.87
C GLN A 33 -40.98 -64.69 -10.73
N LEU A 34 -41.72 -64.46 -11.82
CA LEU A 34 -41.49 -63.34 -12.71
C LEU A 34 -41.77 -61.98 -12.04
N LYS A 35 -42.76 -61.90 -11.14
CA LYS A 35 -42.99 -60.69 -10.31
C LYS A 35 -41.87 -60.49 -9.29
N TYR A 36 -41.44 -61.56 -8.62
CA TYR A 36 -40.38 -61.54 -7.63
C TYR A 36 -39.04 -61.12 -8.25
N ASP A 37 -38.69 -61.66 -9.42
CA ASP A 37 -37.46 -61.30 -10.14
C ASP A 37 -37.47 -59.82 -10.56
N ARG A 38 -38.61 -59.31 -11.05
CA ARG A 38 -38.79 -57.87 -11.36
C ARG A 38 -38.65 -56.98 -10.13
N GLU A 39 -39.17 -57.41 -8.98
CA GLU A 39 -39.02 -56.65 -7.73
C GLU A 39 -37.57 -56.67 -7.23
N ILE A 40 -36.87 -57.80 -7.32
CA ILE A 40 -35.44 -57.89 -7.03
C ILE A 40 -34.65 -56.95 -7.94
N GLU A 41 -34.90 -56.97 -9.25
CA GLU A 41 -34.22 -56.08 -10.19
C GLU A 41 -34.45 -54.60 -9.83
N ARG A 42 -35.69 -54.23 -9.48
CA ARG A 42 -36.03 -52.87 -9.04
C ARG A 42 -35.26 -52.49 -7.78
N TYR A 43 -35.31 -53.32 -6.73
CA TYR A 43 -34.59 -53.02 -5.48
C TYR A 43 -33.07 -53.01 -5.67
N THR A 44 -32.54 -53.86 -6.54
CA THR A 44 -31.10 -53.87 -6.86
C THR A 44 -30.70 -52.58 -7.57
N ALA A 45 -31.52 -52.09 -8.51
CA ALA A 45 -31.30 -50.81 -9.18
C ALA A 45 -31.41 -49.62 -8.21
N GLU A 46 -32.39 -49.61 -7.30
CA GLU A 46 -32.52 -48.58 -6.26
C GLU A 46 -31.31 -48.58 -5.31
N ILE A 47 -30.81 -49.75 -4.91
CA ILE A 47 -29.61 -49.88 -4.08
C ILE A 47 -28.37 -49.34 -4.82
N GLU A 48 -28.17 -49.71 -6.09
CA GLU A 48 -27.03 -49.22 -6.87
C GLU A 48 -27.12 -47.71 -7.12
N GLN A 49 -28.31 -47.16 -7.38
CA GLN A 49 -28.51 -45.72 -7.47
C GLN A 49 -28.18 -45.02 -6.15
N ALA A 50 -28.69 -45.51 -5.02
CA ALA A 50 -28.40 -44.94 -3.71
C ALA A 50 -26.90 -45.02 -3.35
N LYS A 51 -26.21 -46.11 -3.72
CA LYS A 51 -24.75 -46.22 -3.58
C LYS A 51 -24.03 -45.18 -4.43
N ALA A 52 -24.40 -45.01 -5.70
CA ALA A 52 -23.79 -44.03 -6.59
C ALA A 52 -23.99 -42.59 -6.09
N GLU A 53 -25.19 -42.26 -5.58
CA GLU A 53 -25.48 -40.96 -4.97
C GLU A 53 -24.63 -40.71 -3.71
N LYS A 54 -24.49 -41.73 -2.85
CA LYS A 54 -23.64 -41.63 -1.64
C LYS A 54 -22.15 -41.51 -1.98
N GLU A 55 -21.67 -42.27 -2.95
CA GLU A 55 -20.28 -42.20 -3.41
C GLU A 55 -19.98 -40.83 -4.03
N SER A 56 -20.90 -40.30 -4.84
CA SER A 56 -20.78 -38.94 -5.39
C SER A 56 -20.75 -37.87 -4.30
N ALA A 57 -21.62 -37.98 -3.28
CA ALA A 57 -21.61 -37.06 -2.14
C ALA A 57 -20.31 -37.17 -1.32
N PHE A 58 -19.77 -38.38 -1.14
CA PHE A 58 -18.51 -38.61 -0.46
C PHE A 58 -17.32 -37.99 -1.21
N GLU A 59 -17.18 -38.24 -2.51
CA GLU A 59 -16.11 -37.66 -3.32
C GLU A 59 -16.24 -36.12 -3.43
N SER A 60 -17.46 -35.59 -3.42
CA SER A 60 -17.69 -34.15 -3.32
C SER A 60 -17.21 -33.58 -1.97
N ALA A 61 -17.54 -34.22 -0.85
CA ALA A 61 -17.07 -33.78 0.47
C ALA A 61 -15.54 -33.89 0.61
N LYS A 62 -14.95 -35.00 0.13
CA LYS A 62 -13.51 -35.24 0.14
C LYS A 62 -12.76 -34.21 -0.71
N SER A 63 -13.22 -33.92 -1.92
CA SER A 63 -12.62 -32.89 -2.77
C SER A 63 -12.75 -31.48 -2.17
N SER A 64 -13.88 -31.16 -1.53
CA SER A 64 -14.04 -29.92 -0.75
C SER A 64 -12.99 -29.83 0.36
N LEU A 65 -12.82 -30.89 1.15
CA LEU A 65 -11.85 -30.93 2.24
C LEU A 65 -10.40 -30.80 1.74
N ILE A 66 -10.03 -31.50 0.66
CA ILE A 66 -8.71 -31.36 0.03
C ILE A 66 -8.47 -29.92 -0.44
N ASN A 67 -9.49 -29.28 -1.02
CA ASN A 67 -9.40 -27.89 -1.45
C ASN A 67 -9.28 -26.90 -0.28
N GLU A 68 -9.98 -27.14 0.83
CA GLU A 68 -9.84 -26.34 2.06
C GLU A 68 -8.46 -26.49 2.68
N LEU A 69 -7.97 -27.73 2.82
CA LEU A 69 -6.63 -28.01 3.36
C LEU A 69 -5.52 -27.42 2.48
N SER A 70 -5.64 -27.48 1.15
CA SER A 70 -4.65 -26.89 0.26
C SER A 70 -4.65 -25.36 0.32
N LYS A 71 -5.83 -24.72 0.42
CA LYS A 71 -5.93 -23.26 0.64
C LYS A 71 -5.29 -22.85 1.95
N ASP A 72 -5.60 -23.55 3.04
CA ASP A 72 -5.00 -23.27 4.35
C ASP A 72 -3.47 -23.50 4.33
N SER A 73 -2.97 -24.49 3.57
CA SER A 73 -1.52 -24.70 3.37
C SER A 73 -0.87 -23.50 2.67
N THR A 74 -1.44 -23.02 1.57
CA THR A 74 -0.87 -21.85 0.86
C THR A 74 -0.92 -20.57 1.69
N LEU A 75 -1.97 -20.39 2.50
CA LEU A 75 -2.07 -19.28 3.43
C LEU A 75 -1.02 -19.40 4.54
N PHE A 76 -0.83 -20.61 5.08
CA PHE A 76 0.18 -20.88 6.09
C PHE A 76 1.60 -20.60 5.58
N GLU A 77 1.92 -21.02 4.36
CA GLU A 77 3.21 -20.73 3.71
C GLU A 77 3.46 -19.22 3.62
N LYS A 78 2.49 -18.44 3.12
CA LYS A 78 2.61 -16.98 3.04
C LYS A 78 2.75 -16.31 4.40
N VAL A 79 1.98 -16.76 5.39
CA VAL A 79 2.08 -16.27 6.78
C VAL A 79 3.46 -16.60 7.35
N HIS A 80 3.96 -17.81 7.08
CA HIS A 80 5.27 -18.27 7.55
C HIS A 80 6.41 -17.45 6.93
N GLU A 81 6.41 -17.27 5.61
CA GLU A 81 7.38 -16.43 4.90
C GLU A 81 7.34 -14.98 5.42
N GLY A 82 6.14 -14.41 5.57
CA GLY A 82 5.95 -13.07 6.10
C GLY A 82 6.49 -12.91 7.53
N LEU A 83 6.26 -13.91 8.39
CA LEU A 83 6.75 -13.94 9.77
C LEU A 83 8.27 -14.12 9.85
N ILE A 84 8.88 -14.93 8.98
CA ILE A 84 10.34 -15.07 8.91
C ILE A 84 10.97 -13.72 8.54
N ALA A 85 10.48 -13.08 7.48
CA ALA A 85 10.98 -11.78 7.06
C ALA A 85 10.81 -10.72 8.16
N TYR A 86 9.68 -10.74 8.88
CA TYR A 86 9.48 -9.89 10.05
C TYR A 86 10.48 -10.18 11.17
N ALA A 87 10.71 -11.46 11.50
CA ALA A 87 11.63 -11.87 12.54
C ALA A 87 13.08 -11.48 12.20
N ASP A 88 13.51 -11.62 10.95
CA ASP A 88 14.84 -11.23 10.49
C ASP A 88 15.07 -9.73 10.67
N LEU A 89 14.10 -8.89 10.24
CA LEU A 89 14.15 -7.45 10.50
C LEU A 89 14.17 -7.16 12.00
N PHE A 90 13.31 -7.82 12.79
CA PHE A 90 13.23 -7.61 14.23
C PHE A 90 14.57 -7.88 14.93
N PHE A 91 15.21 -9.01 14.64
CA PHE A 91 16.52 -9.35 15.20
C PHE A 91 17.62 -8.44 14.69
N ARG A 92 17.61 -8.07 13.42
CA ARG A 92 18.57 -7.11 12.86
C ARG A 92 18.48 -5.76 13.57
N ARG A 93 17.26 -5.29 13.89
CA ARG A 93 17.04 -4.09 14.72
C ARG A 93 17.66 -4.24 16.11
N GLN A 94 17.42 -5.37 16.78
CA GLN A 94 17.99 -5.62 18.11
C GLN A 94 19.52 -5.62 18.08
N CYS A 95 20.13 -6.24 17.06
CA CYS A 95 21.57 -6.21 16.87
C CYS A 95 22.09 -4.78 16.66
N LEU A 96 21.42 -3.98 15.82
CA LEU A 96 21.81 -2.57 15.62
C LEU A 96 21.66 -1.73 16.89
N ASN A 97 20.60 -1.94 17.68
CA ASN A 97 20.43 -1.27 18.97
C ASN A 97 21.58 -1.60 19.94
N ARG A 98 22.02 -2.86 20.00
CA ARG A 98 23.20 -3.24 20.81
C ARG A 98 24.48 -2.60 20.28
N VAL A 99 24.67 -2.56 18.97
CA VAL A 99 25.83 -1.88 18.35
C VAL A 99 25.80 -0.38 18.68
N TYR A 100 24.63 0.24 18.66
CA TYR A 100 24.45 1.64 19.05
C TYR A 100 24.82 1.87 20.52
N GLU A 101 24.35 1.01 21.43
CA GLU A 101 24.71 1.08 22.86
C GLU A 101 26.22 0.93 23.09
N ILE A 102 26.87 -0.04 22.43
CA ILE A 102 28.32 -0.24 22.52
C ILE A 102 29.06 1.02 22.01
N LYS A 103 28.71 1.54 20.83
CA LYS A 103 29.33 2.75 20.28
C LYS A 103 29.10 3.98 21.16
N LYS A 104 27.95 4.07 21.82
CA LYS A 104 27.67 5.12 22.80
C LYS A 104 28.58 5.02 24.02
N LEU A 105 28.86 3.81 24.52
CA LEU A 105 29.81 3.60 25.61
C LEU A 105 31.26 3.89 25.18
N GLU A 106 31.66 3.49 23.96
CA GLU A 106 32.97 3.84 23.39
C GLU A 106 33.16 5.37 23.31
N MET A 107 32.12 6.09 22.86
CA MET A 107 32.11 7.55 22.83
C MET A 107 32.29 8.15 24.23
N GLN A 108 31.58 7.62 25.23
CA GLN A 108 31.68 8.07 26.61
C GLN A 108 33.09 7.87 27.17
N ALA A 109 33.71 6.72 26.91
CA ALA A 109 35.09 6.44 27.32
C ALA A 109 36.10 7.39 26.68
N LEU A 110 35.91 7.75 25.40
CA LEU A 110 36.76 8.74 24.72
C LEU A 110 36.62 10.15 25.31
N ILE A 111 35.41 10.54 25.75
CA ILE A 111 35.18 11.81 26.44
C ILE A 111 35.93 11.82 27.77
N GLU A 112 35.72 10.78 28.59
CA GLU A 112 36.37 10.65 29.91
C GLU A 112 37.90 10.62 29.79
N TYR A 113 38.44 9.92 28.78
CA TYR A 113 39.87 9.90 28.51
C TYR A 113 40.39 11.29 28.09
N GLY A 114 39.65 12.01 27.25
CA GLY A 114 39.99 13.39 26.86
C GLY A 114 40.00 14.38 28.03
N ASP A 115 39.05 14.23 28.96
CA ASP A 115 38.95 15.02 30.19
C ASP A 115 40.11 14.68 31.13
N PHE A 116 40.42 13.38 31.31
CA PHE A 116 41.58 12.92 32.08
C PHE A 116 42.89 13.50 31.55
N LEU A 117 43.13 13.44 30.23
CA LEU A 117 44.33 14.00 29.62
C LEU A 117 44.43 15.52 29.84
N THR A 118 43.29 16.22 29.77
CA THR A 118 43.25 17.67 30.01
C THR A 118 43.60 17.99 31.46
N GLU A 119 43.10 17.22 32.42
CA GLU A 119 43.42 17.40 33.84
C GLU A 119 44.87 17.06 34.15
N GLN A 120 45.42 15.98 33.60
CA GLN A 120 46.85 15.65 33.78
C GLN A 120 47.77 16.75 33.22
N MET A 121 47.45 17.30 32.05
CA MET A 121 48.19 18.43 31.50
C MET A 121 48.11 19.67 32.39
N ARG A 122 46.95 19.92 33.02
CA ARG A 122 46.75 21.02 33.97
C ARG A 122 47.64 20.85 35.20
N LEU A 123 47.61 19.67 35.83
CA LEU A 123 48.44 19.34 37.00
C LEU A 123 49.93 19.44 36.71
N ILE A 124 50.39 18.95 35.55
CA ILE A 124 51.78 19.10 35.12
C ILE A 124 52.16 20.58 34.98
N GLY A 125 51.24 21.41 34.46
CA GLY A 125 51.44 22.86 34.39
C GLY A 125 51.64 23.48 35.77
N GLU A 126 50.76 23.17 36.73
CA GLU A 126 50.88 23.65 38.11
C GLU A 126 52.19 23.21 38.79
N GLU A 127 52.60 21.96 38.58
CA GLU A 127 53.88 21.46 39.10
C GLU A 127 55.08 22.15 38.46
N ILE A 128 55.03 22.48 37.16
CA ILE A 128 56.07 23.24 36.49
C ILE A 128 56.17 24.64 37.10
N ASP A 129 55.04 25.31 37.36
CA ASP A 129 55.02 26.65 37.97
C ASP A 129 55.66 26.64 39.37
N ILE A 130 55.35 25.64 40.20
CA ILE A 130 55.96 25.46 41.53
C ILE A 130 57.47 25.22 41.41
N LEU A 131 57.91 24.39 40.45
CA LEU A 131 59.32 24.08 40.23
C LEU A 131 60.08 25.29 39.71
N GLU A 132 59.49 26.09 38.82
CA GLU A 132 60.04 27.36 38.33
C GLU A 132 60.21 28.35 39.49
N GLU A 133 59.19 28.53 40.34
CA GLU A 133 59.30 29.39 41.52
C GLU A 133 60.40 28.91 42.48
N ARG A 134 60.52 27.60 42.71
CA ARG A 134 61.58 27.04 43.54
C ARG A 134 62.95 27.22 42.93
N LYS A 135 63.08 27.04 41.62
CA LYS A 135 64.31 27.28 40.86
C LYS A 135 64.75 28.73 40.99
N ASP A 136 63.84 29.68 40.85
CA ASP A 136 64.12 31.11 40.95
C ASP A 136 64.59 31.49 42.36
N ARG A 137 63.90 31.00 43.40
CA ARG A 137 64.31 31.20 44.80
C ARG A 137 65.71 30.64 45.07
N LEU A 138 66.01 29.42 44.62
CA LEU A 138 67.33 28.81 44.78
C LEU A 138 68.40 29.54 43.98
N THR A 139 68.06 30.01 42.78
CA THR A 139 68.98 30.78 41.93
C THR A 139 69.35 32.09 42.60
N LEU A 140 68.40 32.81 43.18
CA LEU A 140 68.66 33.98 44.02
C LEU A 140 69.55 33.63 45.23
N GLN A 141 69.28 32.50 45.88
CA GLN A 141 70.10 32.01 46.99
C GLN A 141 71.48 31.48 46.58
N ALA A 142 71.74 31.18 45.31
CA ALA A 142 73.06 30.74 44.83
C ALA A 142 73.91 31.91 44.32
N GLN A 143 73.33 33.11 44.18
CA GLN A 143 74.06 34.32 43.83
C GLN A 143 75.06 34.70 44.92
N VAL A 144 76.13 35.37 44.49
CA VAL A 144 77.26 35.76 45.34
C VAL A 144 77.46 37.26 45.33
N ASN A 145 76.52 38.01 44.74
CA ASN A 145 76.63 39.46 44.55
C ASN A 145 76.72 40.20 45.90
N ASP A 146 75.95 39.75 46.89
CA ASP A 146 75.98 40.23 48.27
C ASP A 146 77.37 40.03 48.91
N ILE A 147 77.95 38.83 48.74
CA ILE A 147 79.26 38.48 49.26
C ILE A 147 80.36 39.26 48.54
N LEU A 148 80.26 39.45 47.23
CA LEU A 148 81.18 40.25 46.44
C LEU A 148 81.16 41.72 46.86
N GLU A 149 79.97 42.29 47.08
CA GLU A 149 79.81 43.65 47.62
C GLU A 149 80.45 43.78 49.00
N LEU A 150 80.20 42.83 49.92
CA LEU A 150 80.79 42.84 51.25
C LEU A 150 82.33 42.71 51.24
N LEU A 151 82.87 41.85 50.36
CA LEU A 151 84.32 41.71 50.18
C LEU A 151 84.98 42.98 49.66
N SER A 152 84.31 43.72 48.77
CA SER A 152 84.81 45.00 48.26
C SER A 152 84.88 46.10 49.32
N LEU A 153 84.00 46.05 50.32
CA LEU A 153 83.95 47.01 51.43
C LEU A 153 84.94 46.68 52.56
N SER A 154 85.33 45.40 52.71
CA SER A 154 86.17 44.94 53.81
C SER A 154 87.68 45.09 53.59
N GLY A 155 88.11 45.55 52.40
CA GLY A 155 89.54 45.76 52.07
C GLY A 155 90.37 44.47 52.02
N CYS A 156 89.73 43.31 51.84
CA CYS A 156 90.45 42.06 51.60
C CYS A 156 90.82 41.95 50.12
N ASP A 157 92.12 41.89 49.81
CA ASP A 157 92.66 41.67 48.46
C ASP A 157 92.46 40.22 47.99
N ILE A 158 91.20 39.79 47.82
CA ILE A 158 90.88 38.59 47.05
C ILE A 158 90.80 39.04 45.59
N ALA A 159 91.77 38.63 44.77
CA ALA A 159 91.75 38.90 43.33
C ALA A 159 90.62 38.10 42.66
N ILE A 160 89.49 38.76 42.44
CA ILE A 160 88.28 38.14 41.87
C ILE A 160 88.26 38.41 40.36
N ASP A 161 88.55 37.38 39.58
CA ASP A 161 88.37 37.38 38.12
C ASP A 161 86.88 37.51 37.76
N SER A 162 86.61 37.98 36.54
CA SER A 162 85.28 38.34 36.05
C SER A 162 84.24 37.21 35.97
N ASP A 163 84.64 35.94 36.09
CA ASP A 163 83.74 34.78 36.09
C ASP A 163 83.18 34.51 37.50
N LYS A 164 82.12 35.28 37.79
CA LYS A 164 81.40 35.33 39.06
C LYS A 164 80.47 34.13 39.23
N ASN A 165 80.95 33.04 39.82
CA ASN A 165 80.08 31.98 40.34
C ASN A 165 80.53 31.54 41.75
N ALA A 166 79.60 30.98 42.53
CA ALA A 166 79.90 30.56 43.92
C ALA A 166 81.03 29.53 43.98
N GLN A 167 81.21 28.74 42.92
CA GLN A 167 82.14 27.63 42.85
C GLN A 167 83.59 28.10 42.60
N THR A 168 83.80 29.10 41.75
CA THR A 168 85.09 29.75 41.52
C THR A 168 85.52 30.55 42.74
N LEU A 169 84.59 31.22 43.42
CA LEU A 169 84.86 31.93 44.67
C LEU A 169 85.20 30.97 45.81
N LEU A 170 84.48 29.87 45.94
CA LEU A 170 84.77 28.83 46.94
C LEU A 170 86.17 28.24 46.75
N ALA A 171 86.55 27.89 45.52
CA ALA A 171 87.87 27.34 45.20
C ALA A 171 88.99 28.29 45.63
N LYS A 172 88.86 29.59 45.30
CA LYS A 172 89.82 30.63 45.72
C LYS A 172 89.90 30.81 47.23
N VAL A 173 88.76 30.77 47.93
CA VAL A 173 88.74 30.89 49.40
C VAL A 173 89.42 29.67 50.05
N ILE A 174 89.27 28.47 49.49
CA ILE A 174 89.97 27.26 49.97
C ILE A 174 91.49 27.41 49.81
N GLU A 175 91.97 27.86 48.65
CA GLU A 175 93.40 28.13 48.41
C GLU A 175 93.96 29.20 49.36
N LEU A 176 93.17 30.24 49.67
CA LEU A 176 93.55 31.30 50.62
C LEU A 176 93.62 30.79 52.06
N ILE A 177 92.75 29.85 52.47
CA ILE A 177 92.82 29.23 53.80
C ILE A 177 94.10 28.40 53.94
N GLU A 178 94.49 27.67 52.89
CA GLU A 178 95.68 26.81 52.86
C GLU A 178 96.98 27.62 52.86
N SER A 179 96.99 28.81 52.25
CA SER A 179 98.15 29.71 52.17
C SER A 179 98.27 30.71 53.34
N THR A 180 97.28 30.81 54.23
CA THR A 180 97.33 31.72 55.38
C THR A 180 98.12 31.10 56.55
N GLU A 181 99.18 31.80 56.98
CA GLU A 181 100.04 31.44 58.13
C GLU A 181 99.25 31.29 59.44
N ASP A 182 99.66 30.34 60.31
CA ASP A 182 98.95 30.01 61.55
C ASP A 182 98.93 31.13 62.60
N GLY A 183 99.72 32.19 62.43
CA GLY A 183 99.73 33.36 63.32
C GLY A 183 98.53 34.29 63.17
N ASP A 184 97.80 34.26 62.04
CA ASP A 184 96.65 35.14 61.76
C ASP A 184 95.32 34.38 61.91
N TRP A 185 95.08 33.93 63.15
CA TRP A 185 93.92 33.11 63.54
C TRP A 185 92.58 33.73 63.12
N ILE A 186 92.43 35.05 63.25
CA ILE A 186 91.16 35.75 62.98
C ILE A 186 90.84 35.72 61.49
N LYS A 187 91.82 36.02 60.63
CA LYS A 187 91.65 35.95 59.16
C LYS A 187 91.33 34.52 58.72
N LYS A 188 92.06 33.53 59.24
CA LYS A 188 91.84 32.11 58.93
C LYS A 188 90.45 31.64 59.35
N GLN A 189 89.93 32.09 60.50
CA GLN A 189 88.59 31.76 60.98
C GLN A 189 87.48 32.45 60.17
N SER A 190 87.67 33.72 59.77
CA SER A 190 86.74 34.44 58.89
C SER A 190 86.66 33.81 57.50
N LEU A 191 87.80 33.38 56.93
CA LEU A 191 87.83 32.65 55.67
C LEU A 191 87.15 31.28 55.76
N ARG A 192 87.30 30.56 56.88
CA ARG A 192 86.56 29.31 57.14
C ARG A 192 85.04 29.53 57.22
N THR A 193 84.62 30.63 57.81
CA THR A 193 83.19 31.00 57.88
C THR A 193 82.67 31.36 56.49
N LEU A 194 83.41 32.15 55.72
CA LEU A 194 83.10 32.48 54.33
C LEU A 194 83.05 31.23 53.43
N ARG A 195 83.98 30.28 53.63
CA ARG A 195 83.96 28.98 52.97
C ARG A 195 82.66 28.23 53.26
N SER A 196 82.21 28.20 54.51
CA SER A 196 80.94 27.55 54.88
C SER A 196 79.75 28.16 54.14
N ILE A 197 79.67 29.49 54.10
CA ILE A 197 78.60 30.21 53.41
C ILE A 197 78.68 29.94 51.90
N LEU A 198 79.86 30.05 51.29
CA LEU A 198 80.06 29.76 49.86
C LEU A 198 79.79 28.30 49.50
N GLN A 199 80.09 27.36 50.40
CA GLN A 199 79.76 25.95 50.22
C GLN A 199 78.23 25.77 50.15
N GLU A 200 77.45 26.37 51.06
CA GLU A 200 75.99 26.33 50.99
C GLU A 200 75.45 26.91 49.67
N ARG A 201 76.05 28.01 49.18
CA ARG A 201 75.70 28.61 47.88
C ARG A 201 75.99 27.66 46.71
N VAL A 202 77.14 26.98 46.74
CA VAL A 202 77.54 25.98 45.73
C VAL A 202 76.63 24.75 45.78
N ASP A 203 76.22 24.32 46.97
CA ASP A 203 75.37 23.15 47.18
C ASP A 203 73.96 23.33 46.57
N PHE A 204 73.51 24.58 46.34
CA PHE A 204 72.28 24.85 45.60
C PHE A 204 72.39 24.62 44.08
N LEU A 205 73.59 24.71 43.48
CA LEU A 205 73.77 24.61 42.03
C LEU A 205 73.34 23.24 41.45
N PRO A 206 73.72 22.09 42.04
CA PRO A 206 73.22 20.78 41.59
C PRO A 206 71.69 20.66 41.70
N VAL A 207 71.10 21.25 42.73
CA VAL A 207 69.64 21.23 42.94
C VAL A 207 68.93 22.06 41.87
N ILE A 208 69.46 23.23 41.52
CA ILE A 208 68.94 24.07 40.41
C ILE A 208 69.02 23.31 39.07
N GLN A 209 70.15 22.64 38.79
CA GLN A 209 70.30 21.83 37.58
C GLN A 209 69.29 20.68 37.53
N TYR A 210 69.08 19.99 38.65
CA TYR A 210 68.09 18.92 38.75
C TYR A 210 66.65 19.41 38.53
N ILE A 211 66.28 20.54 39.15
CA ILE A 211 64.95 21.15 38.96
C ILE A 211 64.77 21.56 37.49
N THR A 212 65.78 22.18 36.88
CA THR A 212 65.75 22.59 35.46
C THR A 212 65.54 21.39 34.54
N TRP A 213 66.28 20.30 34.77
CA TRP A 213 66.11 19.06 34.03
C TRP A 213 64.70 18.47 34.23
N THR A 214 64.19 18.49 35.46
CA THR A 214 62.83 17.99 35.79
C THR A 214 61.74 18.77 35.06
N ILE A 215 61.85 20.11 35.01
CA ILE A 215 60.95 20.97 34.24
C ILE A 215 60.97 20.58 32.75
N GLN A 216 62.16 20.40 32.17
CA GLN A 216 62.29 19.98 30.76
C GLN A 216 61.59 18.64 30.48
N GLN A 217 61.74 17.65 31.37
CA GLN A 217 61.05 16.36 31.26
C GLN A 217 59.53 16.52 31.34
N LYS A 218 59.02 17.32 32.28
CA LYS A 218 57.57 17.58 32.43
C LYS A 218 56.98 18.31 31.22
N VAL A 219 57.71 19.26 30.62
CA VAL A 219 57.29 19.93 29.37
C VAL A 219 57.20 18.94 28.22
N GLN A 220 58.15 18.01 28.09
CA GLN A 220 58.11 16.96 27.07
C GLN A 220 56.90 16.02 27.27
N LEU A 221 56.64 15.59 28.51
CA LEU A 221 55.47 14.77 28.86
C LEU A 221 54.16 15.49 28.51
N SER A 222 54.03 16.77 28.85
CA SER A 222 52.85 17.58 28.51
C SER A 222 52.61 17.67 27.00
N ARG A 223 53.68 17.79 26.19
CA ARG A 223 53.56 17.74 24.71
C ARG A 223 53.07 16.39 24.21
N GLN A 224 53.55 15.28 24.78
CA GLN A 224 53.10 13.93 24.42
C GLN A 224 51.61 13.76 24.74
N LEU A 225 51.16 14.17 25.94
CA LEU A 225 49.75 14.14 26.32
C LEU A 225 48.89 15.00 25.39
N SER A 226 49.38 16.16 24.95
CA SER A 226 48.67 16.99 23.97
C SER A 226 48.47 16.30 22.62
N ILE A 227 49.42 15.47 22.18
CA ILE A 227 49.30 14.71 20.93
C ILE A 227 48.24 13.62 21.09
N GLU A 228 48.31 12.86 22.20
CA GLU A 228 47.31 11.83 22.51
C GLU A 228 45.90 12.42 22.63
N ARG A 229 45.75 13.61 23.22
CA ARG A 229 44.46 14.32 23.28
C ARG A 229 43.93 14.69 21.90
N ARG A 230 44.79 15.05 20.96
CA ARG A 230 44.35 15.33 19.57
C ARG A 230 43.85 14.06 18.88
N LYS A 231 44.57 12.95 19.02
CA LYS A 231 44.14 11.64 18.50
C LYS A 231 42.78 11.22 19.08
N ALA A 232 42.62 11.29 20.41
CA ALA A 232 41.36 10.99 21.07
C ALA A 232 40.20 11.86 20.56
N ASN A 233 40.45 13.14 20.25
CA ASN A 233 39.45 14.03 19.66
C ASN A 233 39.09 13.69 18.21
N GLU A 234 40.04 13.17 17.43
CA GLU A 234 39.78 12.67 16.08
C GLU A 234 38.95 11.38 16.13
N ASP A 235 39.31 10.44 16.98
CA ASP A 235 38.56 9.20 17.22
C ASP A 235 37.13 9.51 17.68
N LYS A 236 36.96 10.50 18.57
CA LYS A 236 35.65 11.00 19.01
C LYS A 236 34.79 11.46 17.82
N LYS A 237 35.37 12.20 16.87
CA LYS A 237 34.63 12.66 15.67
C LYS A 237 34.20 11.49 14.79
N ILE A 238 35.09 10.52 14.59
CA ILE A 238 34.80 9.30 13.81
C ILE A 238 33.69 8.49 14.47
N LYS A 239 33.74 8.29 15.79
CA LYS A 239 32.68 7.61 16.53
C LYS A 239 31.34 8.35 16.47
N ALA A 240 31.36 9.69 16.39
CA ALA A 240 30.15 10.48 16.28
C ALA A 240 29.47 10.32 14.90
N SER A 241 30.24 10.19 13.81
CA SER A 241 29.66 9.84 12.50
C SER A 241 29.13 8.42 12.49
N GLU A 242 29.89 7.44 13.00
CA GLU A 242 29.43 6.05 13.06
C GLU A 242 28.12 5.89 13.86
N LEU A 243 27.98 6.62 14.97
CA LEU A 243 26.78 6.57 15.80
C LEU A 243 25.56 7.17 15.09
N ARG A 244 25.76 8.22 14.28
CA ARG A 244 24.70 8.78 13.42
C ARG A 244 24.28 7.79 12.33
N GLU A 245 25.23 7.17 11.64
CA GLU A 245 24.94 6.17 10.60
C GLU A 245 24.15 4.97 11.15
N VAL A 246 24.52 4.49 12.34
CA VAL A 246 23.79 3.41 13.01
C VAL A 246 22.38 3.87 13.41
N SER A 247 22.23 5.10 13.91
CA SER A 247 20.92 5.67 14.24
C SER A 247 20.00 5.75 13.02
N GLU A 248 20.51 6.27 11.90
CA GLU A 248 19.76 6.35 10.65
C GLU A 248 19.38 4.95 10.13
N SER A 249 20.28 3.97 10.26
CA SER A 249 20.01 2.58 9.91
C SER A 249 18.95 1.93 10.81
N ILE A 250 18.86 2.32 12.09
CA ILE A 250 17.80 1.87 12.99
C ILE A 250 16.46 2.48 12.57
N ASP A 251 16.44 3.75 12.19
CA ASP A 251 15.22 4.45 11.75
C ASP A 251 14.66 3.87 10.45
N THR A 252 15.52 3.62 9.46
CA THR A 252 15.11 2.99 8.19
C THR A 252 14.55 1.59 8.44
N LEU A 253 15.27 0.78 9.22
CA LEU A 253 14.87 -0.57 9.52
C LEU A 253 13.60 -0.62 10.39
N THR A 254 13.36 0.37 11.25
CA THR A 254 12.11 0.48 12.02
C THR A 254 10.92 0.70 11.08
N ARG A 255 11.06 1.54 10.04
CA ARG A 255 10.00 1.72 9.04
C ARG A 255 9.74 0.45 8.23
N GLU A 256 10.80 -0.25 7.80
CA GLU A 256 10.67 -1.55 7.12
C GLU A 256 9.99 -2.59 8.00
N LEU A 257 10.33 -2.61 9.30
CA LEU A 257 9.72 -3.51 10.28
C LEU A 257 8.23 -3.22 10.48
N ASP A 258 7.83 -1.95 10.54
CA ASP A 258 6.41 -1.54 10.66
C ASP A 258 5.61 -1.95 9.41
N GLU A 259 6.19 -1.75 8.22
CA GLU A 259 5.61 -2.19 6.96
C GLU A 259 5.45 -3.71 6.91
N GLN A 260 6.48 -4.46 7.30
CA GLN A 260 6.43 -5.92 7.30
C GLN A 260 5.46 -6.44 8.37
N ALA A 261 5.40 -5.82 9.55
CA ALA A 261 4.41 -6.14 10.56
C ALA A 261 3.00 -6.00 10.00
N ARG A 262 2.75 -4.94 9.24
CA ARG A 262 1.48 -4.67 8.59
C ARG A 262 1.10 -5.77 7.60
N ILE A 263 2.02 -6.15 6.71
CA ILE A 263 1.81 -7.24 5.74
C ILE A 263 1.45 -8.54 6.46
N VAL A 264 2.15 -8.87 7.54
CA VAL A 264 1.83 -10.06 8.34
C VAL A 264 0.43 -9.95 8.97
N ARG A 265 0.06 -8.78 9.53
CA ARG A 265 -1.27 -8.60 10.13
C ARG A 265 -2.39 -8.69 9.10
N GLU A 266 -2.16 -8.27 7.86
CA GLU A 266 -3.17 -8.31 6.79
C GLU A 266 -3.72 -9.72 6.52
N PHE A 267 -2.93 -10.78 6.77
CA PHE A 267 -3.38 -12.17 6.61
C PHE A 267 -4.62 -12.51 7.43
N TRP A 268 -4.80 -11.92 8.62
CA TRP A 268 -6.02 -12.09 9.40
C TRP A 268 -6.86 -10.81 9.46
N ALA A 269 -6.25 -9.63 9.36
CA ALA A 269 -6.98 -8.38 9.45
C ALA A 269 -7.97 -8.21 8.28
N VAL A 270 -7.61 -8.65 7.05
CA VAL A 270 -8.50 -8.58 5.89
C VAL A 270 -9.73 -9.47 6.05
N PRO A 271 -9.61 -10.80 6.31
CA PRO A 271 -10.77 -11.65 6.55
C PRO A 271 -11.64 -11.19 7.73
N ILE A 272 -11.01 -10.81 8.85
CA ILE A 272 -11.76 -10.31 10.02
C ILE A 272 -12.53 -9.03 9.67
N THR A 273 -11.93 -8.12 8.90
CA THR A 273 -12.58 -6.88 8.47
C THR A 273 -13.78 -7.17 7.57
N GLN A 274 -13.63 -8.05 6.57
CA GLN A 274 -14.74 -8.46 5.69
C GLN A 274 -15.90 -9.05 6.48
N LEU A 275 -15.61 -9.95 7.43
CA LEU A 275 -16.62 -10.54 8.30
C LEU A 275 -17.26 -9.51 9.25
N ASN A 276 -16.50 -8.55 9.77
CA ASN A 276 -17.03 -7.45 10.59
C ASN A 276 -17.96 -6.52 9.79
N VAL A 277 -17.59 -6.20 8.55
CA VAL A 277 -18.41 -5.42 7.62
C VAL A 277 -19.73 -6.14 7.36
N GLN A 278 -19.67 -7.43 7.00
CA GLN A 278 -20.86 -8.25 6.78
C GLN A 278 -21.72 -8.34 8.05
N LYS A 279 -21.09 -8.61 9.20
CA LYS A 279 -21.78 -8.66 10.50
C LYS A 279 -22.52 -7.37 10.80
N SER A 280 -21.85 -6.22 10.70
CA SER A 280 -22.44 -4.90 10.95
C SER A 280 -23.68 -4.67 10.08
N TYR A 281 -23.57 -4.96 8.78
CA TYR A 281 -24.68 -4.84 7.84
C TYR A 281 -25.84 -5.81 8.14
N LEU A 282 -25.55 -7.07 8.50
CA LEU A 282 -26.59 -8.03 8.91
C LEU A 282 -27.32 -7.59 10.18
N TYR A 283 -26.60 -6.98 11.14
CA TYR A 283 -27.25 -6.39 12.31
C TYR A 283 -28.15 -5.20 11.95
N ALA A 284 -27.74 -4.35 11.01
CA ALA A 284 -28.57 -3.26 10.51
C ALA A 284 -29.85 -3.79 9.86
N LYS A 285 -29.74 -4.70 8.88
CA LYS A 285 -30.89 -5.37 8.24
C LYS A 285 -31.81 -6.07 9.22
N LYS A 286 -31.24 -6.73 10.24
CA LYS A 286 -32.02 -7.40 11.28
C LYS A 286 -32.82 -6.38 12.09
N ASN A 287 -32.22 -5.26 12.46
CA ASN A 287 -32.90 -4.21 13.20
C ASN A 287 -34.02 -3.57 12.36
N GLU A 288 -33.75 -3.28 11.08
CA GLU A 288 -34.76 -2.80 10.12
C GLU A 288 -35.93 -3.79 9.99
N ALA A 289 -35.66 -5.10 9.86
CA ALA A 289 -36.70 -6.12 9.81
C ALA A 289 -37.52 -6.20 11.10
N TYR A 290 -36.91 -5.96 12.27
CA TYR A 290 -37.64 -5.87 13.54
C TYR A 290 -38.52 -4.61 13.62
N ASP A 291 -38.01 -3.47 13.16
CA ASP A 291 -38.75 -2.21 13.13
C ASP A 291 -39.93 -2.28 12.14
N GLU A 292 -39.73 -2.92 10.99
CA GLU A 292 -40.79 -3.24 10.04
C GLU A 292 -41.83 -4.17 10.67
N TYR A 293 -41.39 -5.26 11.32
CA TYR A 293 -42.28 -6.19 12.02
C TYR A 293 -43.12 -5.49 13.08
N LYS A 294 -42.53 -4.57 13.83
CA LYS A 294 -43.21 -3.75 14.84
C LYS A 294 -44.24 -2.83 14.19
N THR A 295 -43.86 -2.11 13.14
CA THR A 295 -44.74 -1.19 12.39
C THR A 295 -45.93 -1.93 11.78
N VAL A 296 -45.69 -3.09 11.14
CA VAL A 296 -46.75 -3.94 10.58
C VAL A 296 -47.67 -4.46 11.70
N SER A 297 -47.10 -4.85 12.84
CA SER A 297 -47.89 -5.31 13.99
C SER A 297 -48.79 -4.21 14.57
N GLU A 298 -48.27 -2.99 14.70
CA GLU A 298 -49.01 -1.82 15.19
C GLU A 298 -50.14 -1.44 14.21
N LYS A 299 -49.91 -1.51 12.89
CA LYS A 299 -50.94 -1.31 11.87
C LYS A 299 -52.06 -2.35 11.98
N ILE A 300 -51.71 -3.63 12.11
CA ILE A 300 -52.68 -4.72 12.32
C ILE A 300 -53.49 -4.47 13.59
N GLU A 301 -52.85 -4.09 14.71
CA GLU A 301 -53.54 -3.78 15.96
C GLU A 301 -54.46 -2.56 15.85
N SER A 302 -54.07 -1.55 15.08
CA SER A 302 -54.86 -0.35 14.83
C SER A 302 -56.13 -0.69 14.04
N ILE A 303 -56.00 -1.49 12.97
CA ILE A 303 -57.16 -1.98 12.19
C ILE A 303 -58.09 -2.82 13.06
N LYS A 304 -57.55 -3.71 13.92
CA LYS A 304 -58.35 -4.48 14.89
C LYS A 304 -59.17 -3.59 15.83
N LYS A 305 -58.56 -2.52 16.34
CA LYS A 305 -59.21 -1.60 17.29
C LYS A 305 -60.26 -0.73 16.62
N LEU A 306 -60.03 -0.31 15.37
CA LEU A 306 -60.92 0.59 14.63
C LEU A 306 -62.08 -0.12 13.91
N GLN A 307 -62.08 -1.47 13.87
CA GLN A 307 -63.07 -2.29 13.15
C GLN A 307 -63.29 -1.85 11.69
N THR A 308 -62.27 -1.29 11.07
CA THR A 308 -62.29 -0.84 9.67
C THR A 308 -61.94 -2.00 8.75
N SER A 309 -62.74 -2.20 7.70
CA SER A 309 -62.43 -3.13 6.62
C SER A 309 -61.33 -2.53 5.74
N ASP A 310 -60.08 -2.95 5.95
CA ASP A 310 -58.91 -2.52 5.17
C ASP A 310 -58.51 -3.61 4.16
N SER A 311 -58.40 -3.25 2.88
CA SER A 311 -58.03 -4.16 1.79
C SER A 311 -56.61 -4.71 1.90
N SER A 312 -55.74 -4.09 2.71
CA SER A 312 -54.35 -4.53 2.95
C SER A 312 -54.21 -5.58 4.06
N TRP A 313 -55.31 -6.00 4.68
CA TRP A 313 -55.30 -6.87 5.87
C TRP A 313 -54.53 -8.18 5.68
N ASP A 314 -54.80 -8.89 4.58
CA ASP A 314 -54.17 -10.18 4.28
C ASP A 314 -52.69 -10.01 3.89
N GLU A 315 -52.35 -8.91 3.21
CA GLU A 315 -50.97 -8.55 2.85
C GLU A 315 -50.13 -8.25 4.11
N LEU A 316 -50.67 -7.49 5.06
CA LEU A 316 -49.99 -7.17 6.32
C LEU A 316 -49.75 -8.42 7.17
N TRP A 317 -50.71 -9.34 7.24
CA TRP A 317 -50.54 -10.61 7.95
C TRP A 317 -49.52 -11.52 7.27
N SER A 318 -49.55 -11.59 5.94
CA SER A 318 -48.56 -12.34 5.16
C SER A 318 -47.16 -11.79 5.37
N ARG A 319 -46.99 -10.46 5.31
CA ARG A 319 -45.71 -9.78 5.55
C ARG A 319 -45.22 -9.97 6.98
N LYS A 320 -46.11 -9.86 7.98
CA LYS A 320 -45.78 -10.12 9.39
C LYS A 320 -45.28 -11.55 9.61
N LYS A 321 -45.93 -12.53 8.97
CA LYS A 321 -45.54 -13.95 9.03
C LYS A 321 -44.18 -14.15 8.37
N GLU A 322 -43.98 -13.62 7.17
CA GLU A 322 -42.70 -13.67 6.45
C GLU A 322 -41.54 -13.09 7.27
N LEU A 323 -41.74 -11.90 7.87
CA LEU A 323 -40.74 -11.26 8.74
C LEU A 323 -40.38 -12.14 9.94
N ARG A 324 -41.39 -12.71 10.61
CA ARG A 324 -41.22 -13.50 11.83
C ARG A 324 -40.62 -14.88 11.59
N GLU A 325 -41.05 -15.56 10.54
CA GLU A 325 -40.75 -16.98 10.31
C GLU A 325 -39.59 -17.19 9.33
N CYS A 326 -39.36 -16.27 8.39
CA CYS A 326 -38.33 -16.41 7.36
C CYS A 326 -37.19 -15.40 7.53
N ILE A 327 -37.48 -14.09 7.46
CA ILE A 327 -36.44 -13.05 7.34
C ILE A 327 -35.62 -12.92 8.62
N ILE A 328 -36.28 -12.71 9.78
CA ILE A 328 -35.56 -12.53 11.05
C ILE A 328 -34.78 -13.79 11.46
N PRO A 329 -35.35 -15.02 11.38
CA PRO A 329 -34.59 -16.25 11.64
C PRO A 329 -33.43 -16.46 10.66
N GLY A 330 -33.63 -16.19 9.37
CA GLY A 330 -32.57 -16.26 8.35
C GLY A 330 -31.38 -15.35 8.70
N LEU A 331 -31.65 -14.08 9.01
CA LEU A 331 -30.61 -13.13 9.43
C LEU A 331 -29.92 -13.55 10.74
N LYS A 332 -30.64 -14.15 11.69
CA LYS A 332 -30.01 -14.70 12.92
C LYS A 332 -29.05 -15.84 12.62
N ASN A 333 -29.41 -16.75 11.72
CA ASN A 333 -28.57 -17.86 11.32
C ASN A 333 -27.32 -17.39 10.58
N GLU A 334 -27.45 -16.42 9.67
CA GLU A 334 -26.31 -15.80 8.98
C GLU A 334 -25.38 -15.10 9.97
N ILE A 335 -25.91 -14.32 10.91
CA ILE A 335 -25.11 -13.68 11.97
C ILE A 335 -24.38 -14.73 12.82
N ALA A 336 -25.03 -15.86 13.14
CA ALA A 336 -24.40 -16.95 13.88
C ALA A 336 -23.24 -17.59 13.09
N SER A 337 -23.41 -17.81 11.79
CA SER A 337 -22.36 -18.30 10.90
C SER A 337 -21.15 -17.36 10.88
N VAL A 338 -21.39 -16.07 10.62
CA VAL A 338 -20.33 -15.03 10.60
C VAL A 338 -19.61 -14.94 11.95
N ASN A 339 -20.32 -15.05 13.08
CA ASN A 339 -19.68 -15.07 14.40
C ASN A 339 -18.82 -16.31 14.64
N SER A 340 -19.22 -17.47 14.12
CA SER A 340 -18.43 -18.70 14.19
C SER A 340 -17.13 -18.56 13.42
N GLU A 341 -17.20 -18.05 12.19
CA GLU A 341 -16.02 -17.78 11.35
C GLU A 341 -15.09 -16.73 11.99
N LEU A 342 -15.64 -15.63 12.52
CA LEU A 342 -14.86 -14.63 13.25
C LEU A 342 -14.11 -15.26 14.44
N LYS A 343 -14.77 -16.15 15.19
CA LYS A 343 -14.14 -16.85 16.32
C LYS A 343 -12.95 -17.68 15.85
N GLN A 344 -13.06 -18.40 14.73
CA GLN A 344 -11.95 -19.17 14.17
C GLN A 344 -10.78 -18.26 13.79
N TRP A 345 -11.03 -17.12 13.14
CA TRP A 345 -9.98 -16.16 12.80
C TRP A 345 -9.31 -15.54 14.03
N PHE A 346 -10.07 -15.24 15.08
CA PHE A 346 -9.49 -14.75 16.33
C PHE A 346 -8.58 -15.78 16.99
N LEU A 347 -8.96 -17.07 16.97
CA LEU A 347 -8.11 -18.15 17.47
C LEU A 347 -6.82 -18.30 16.65
N ARG A 348 -6.91 -18.24 15.31
CA ARG A 348 -5.75 -18.25 14.41
C ARG A 348 -4.79 -17.09 14.74
N ARG A 349 -5.34 -15.89 14.91
CA ARG A 349 -4.58 -14.68 15.30
C ARG A 349 -3.89 -14.85 16.66
N GLU A 350 -4.61 -15.34 17.67
CA GLU A 350 -4.04 -15.57 19.01
C GLU A 350 -2.92 -16.61 18.99
N MET A 351 -3.06 -17.67 18.19
CA MET A 351 -2.00 -18.65 18.00
C MET A 351 -0.72 -18.00 17.47
N ILE A 352 -0.82 -17.16 16.43
CA ILE A 352 0.34 -16.44 15.87
C ILE A 352 0.98 -15.52 16.90
N TYR A 353 0.19 -14.69 17.61
CA TYR A 353 0.73 -13.83 18.67
C TYR A 353 1.40 -14.64 19.79
N SER A 354 0.84 -15.81 20.15
CA SER A 354 1.43 -16.68 21.15
C SER A 354 2.77 -17.27 20.70
N LEU A 355 2.89 -17.65 19.43
CA LEU A 355 4.14 -18.13 18.83
C LEU A 355 5.20 -17.03 18.81
N CYS A 356 4.83 -15.84 18.34
CA CYS A 356 5.65 -14.64 18.39
C CYS A 356 6.18 -14.35 19.81
N LYS A 357 5.28 -14.37 20.81
CA LYS A 357 5.63 -14.16 22.23
C LYS A 357 6.58 -15.23 22.75
N ARG A 358 6.36 -16.52 22.45
CA ARG A 358 7.23 -17.63 22.88
C ARG A 358 8.66 -17.50 22.33
N ASN A 359 8.81 -16.92 21.14
CA ASN A 359 10.09 -16.71 20.49
C ASN A 359 10.70 -15.32 20.77
N ASN A 360 10.13 -14.53 21.68
CA ASN A 360 10.55 -13.15 21.98
C ASN A 360 10.56 -12.20 20.76
N VAL A 361 9.79 -12.51 19.71
CA VAL A 361 9.60 -11.67 18.52
C VAL A 361 8.20 -11.08 18.62
N PHE A 362 8.07 -9.95 19.32
CA PHE A 362 6.77 -9.31 19.49
C PHE A 362 6.33 -8.66 18.18
N LEU A 363 5.23 -9.14 17.61
CA LEU A 363 4.62 -8.52 16.45
C LEU A 363 4.05 -7.16 16.87
N ILE A 364 4.52 -6.09 16.24
CA ILE A 364 4.08 -4.73 16.51
C ILE A 364 2.57 -4.66 16.28
N SER A 365 1.85 -4.18 17.29
CA SER A 365 0.40 -3.95 17.21
C SER A 365 0.11 -2.64 16.49
N ASP A 366 -1.12 -2.54 15.99
CA ASP A 366 -1.61 -1.28 15.46
C ASP A 366 -1.90 -0.34 16.62
N ASN A 367 -1.01 0.61 16.86
CA ASN A 367 -1.07 1.50 18.03
C ASN A 367 -1.94 2.75 17.79
N ASN A 368 -2.52 2.92 16.59
CA ASN A 368 -3.28 4.12 16.23
C ASN A 368 -4.77 3.85 16.01
N ALA A 369 -5.61 4.46 16.87
CA ALA A 369 -7.08 4.33 16.81
C ALA A 369 -7.74 4.98 15.57
N ILE A 370 -7.00 5.80 14.81
CA ILE A 370 -7.45 6.48 13.59
C ILE A 370 -6.99 5.71 12.33
N GLU A 371 -6.01 4.81 12.49
CA GLU A 371 -5.35 4.06 11.41
C GLU A 371 -5.49 2.55 11.59
N SER A 372 -6.53 2.11 12.32
CA SER A 372 -6.74 0.69 12.55
C SER A 372 -6.72 -0.08 11.22
N ASP A 373 -6.11 -1.27 11.22
CA ASP A 373 -6.06 -2.11 10.03
C ASP A 373 -7.46 -2.25 9.41
N GLU A 374 -8.53 -2.37 10.24
CA GLU A 374 -9.93 -2.39 9.80
C GLU A 374 -10.33 -1.13 9.01
N TYR A 375 -10.07 0.07 9.55
CA TYR A 375 -10.41 1.32 8.89
C TYR A 375 -9.59 1.52 7.60
N ARG A 376 -8.30 1.17 7.62
CA ARG A 376 -7.42 1.24 6.44
C ARG A 376 -7.90 0.30 5.34
N ILE A 377 -8.20 -0.95 5.66
CA ILE A 377 -8.68 -1.96 4.71
C ILE A 377 -10.00 -1.51 4.07
N ILE A 378 -10.95 -1.01 4.87
CA ILE A 378 -12.23 -0.49 4.36
C ILE A 378 -12.00 0.70 3.41
N ASN A 379 -11.18 1.68 3.80
CA ASN A 379 -10.91 2.84 2.97
C ASN A 379 -10.17 2.50 1.68
N ASN A 380 -9.19 1.60 1.73
CA ASN A 380 -8.46 1.16 0.56
C ASN A 380 -9.41 0.52 -0.45
N ARG A 381 -10.31 -0.37 0.02
CA ARG A 381 -11.29 -1.03 -0.84
C ARG A 381 -12.32 -0.05 -1.40
N LEU A 382 -12.83 0.88 -0.60
CA LEU A 382 -13.72 1.94 -1.10
C LEU A 382 -13.01 2.79 -2.16
N THR A 383 -11.77 3.20 -1.92
CA THR A 383 -10.97 3.99 -2.87
C THR A 383 -10.74 3.24 -4.17
N GLU A 384 -10.51 1.93 -4.11
CA GLU A 384 -10.41 1.07 -5.30
C GLU A 384 -11.72 1.05 -6.09
N LEU A 385 -12.87 0.88 -5.45
CA LEU A 385 -14.19 0.92 -6.09
C LEU A 385 -14.44 2.28 -6.77
N TYR A 386 -14.14 3.38 -6.08
CA TYR A 386 -14.22 4.73 -6.66
C TYR A 386 -13.30 4.92 -7.86
N ARG A 387 -12.08 4.37 -7.79
CA ARG A 387 -11.12 4.44 -8.89
C ARG A 387 -11.58 3.65 -10.12
N ILE A 388 -12.21 2.49 -9.93
CA ILE A 388 -12.79 1.71 -11.04
C ILE A 388 -13.88 2.53 -11.75
N GLU A 389 -14.73 3.21 -10.99
CA GLU A 389 -15.76 4.11 -11.51
C GLU A 389 -15.13 5.28 -12.30
N GLU A 390 -14.14 5.97 -11.72
CA GLU A 390 -13.44 7.07 -12.39
C GLU A 390 -12.70 6.64 -13.67
N ASP A 391 -11.94 5.55 -13.61
CA ASP A 391 -11.15 5.06 -14.74
C ASP A 391 -12.06 4.57 -15.88
N SER A 392 -13.19 3.95 -15.54
CA SER A 392 -14.19 3.52 -16.53
C SER A 392 -14.86 4.71 -17.21
N ASN A 393 -15.24 5.73 -16.44
CA ASN A 393 -15.82 6.96 -16.97
C ASN A 393 -14.81 7.72 -17.88
N LYS A 394 -13.53 7.79 -17.50
CA LYS A 394 -12.49 8.41 -18.34
C LYS A 394 -12.31 7.69 -19.67
N ARG A 395 -12.23 6.34 -19.67
CA ARG A 395 -12.13 5.55 -20.91
C ARG A 395 -13.34 5.75 -21.81
N GLU A 396 -14.53 5.85 -21.22
CA GLU A 396 -15.76 6.11 -21.96
C GLU A 396 -15.76 7.51 -22.60
N GLU A 397 -15.32 8.53 -21.87
CA GLU A 397 -15.18 9.88 -22.39
C GLU A 397 -14.15 9.95 -23.54
N GLU A 398 -13.04 9.22 -23.43
CA GLU A 398 -12.04 9.11 -24.49
C GLU A 398 -12.61 8.43 -25.73
N ARG A 399 -13.34 7.31 -25.55
CA ARG A 399 -14.05 6.64 -26.65
C ARG A 399 -15.01 7.60 -27.34
N PHE A 400 -15.82 8.32 -26.58
CA PHE A 400 -16.75 9.31 -27.12
C PHE A 400 -16.04 10.43 -27.90
N LYS A 401 -14.93 10.97 -27.38
CA LYS A 401 -14.14 12.00 -28.08
C LYS A 401 -13.62 11.49 -29.43
N VAL A 402 -13.09 10.26 -29.48
CA VAL A 402 -12.56 9.66 -30.72
C VAL A 402 -13.69 9.34 -31.71
N GLU A 403 -14.75 8.67 -31.26
CA GLU A 403 -15.88 8.29 -32.12
C GLU A 403 -16.62 9.50 -32.67
N SER A 404 -16.91 10.50 -31.84
CA SER A 404 -17.58 11.73 -32.27
C SER A 404 -16.73 12.51 -33.28
N ALA A 405 -15.41 12.62 -33.07
CA ALA A 405 -14.49 13.24 -34.02
C ALA A 405 -14.47 12.50 -35.38
N GLN A 406 -14.45 11.16 -35.36
CA GLN A 406 -14.51 10.35 -36.58
C GLN A 406 -15.86 10.49 -37.31
N ILE A 407 -16.98 10.57 -36.59
CA ILE A 407 -18.30 10.80 -37.18
C ILE A 407 -18.38 12.20 -37.79
N GLN A 408 -17.87 13.22 -37.08
CA GLN A 408 -17.81 14.60 -37.60
C GLN A 408 -16.95 14.72 -38.85
N GLN A 409 -15.80 14.04 -38.89
CA GLN A 409 -14.93 14.01 -40.06
C GLN A 409 -15.61 13.36 -41.26
N ARG A 410 -16.22 12.18 -41.07
CA ARG A 410 -16.99 11.49 -42.14
C ARG A 410 -18.17 12.33 -42.63
N ARG A 411 -18.86 13.04 -41.72
CA ARG A 411 -19.93 13.98 -42.06
C ARG A 411 -19.41 15.10 -42.95
N LYS A 412 -18.29 15.72 -42.58
CA LYS A 412 -17.68 16.82 -43.34
C LYS A 412 -17.32 16.37 -44.75
N GLU A 413 -16.59 15.27 -44.89
CA GLU A 413 -16.17 14.71 -46.17
C GLU A 413 -17.38 14.38 -47.06
N LYS A 414 -18.43 13.76 -46.49
CA LYS A 414 -19.61 13.38 -47.27
C LYS A 414 -20.45 14.57 -47.72
N ILE A 415 -20.58 15.60 -46.88
CA ILE A 415 -21.24 16.86 -47.23
C ILE A 415 -20.45 17.58 -48.33
N GLU A 416 -19.13 17.65 -48.22
CA GLU A 416 -18.27 18.26 -49.25
C GLU A 416 -18.41 17.54 -50.60
N GLU A 417 -18.38 16.20 -50.61
CA GLU A 417 -18.56 15.37 -51.81
C GLU A 417 -19.92 15.63 -52.49
N LEU A 418 -21.01 15.56 -51.71
CA LEU A 418 -22.37 15.76 -52.24
C LEU A 418 -22.60 17.20 -52.68
N THR A 419 -22.06 18.18 -51.95
CA THR A 419 -22.15 19.60 -52.33
C THR A 419 -21.39 19.89 -53.63
N ALA A 420 -20.23 19.27 -53.85
CA ALA A 420 -19.50 19.37 -55.11
C ALA A 420 -20.31 18.79 -56.28
N LYS A 421 -20.91 17.60 -56.10
CA LYS A 421 -21.79 16.97 -57.10
C LYS A 421 -23.03 17.83 -57.40
N ILE A 422 -23.65 18.43 -56.37
CA ILE A 422 -24.77 19.35 -56.52
C ILE A 422 -24.36 20.58 -57.34
N LYS A 423 -23.22 21.21 -57.04
CA LYS A 423 -22.72 22.36 -57.81
C LYS A 423 -22.49 22.03 -59.30
N ILE A 424 -21.93 20.86 -59.59
CA ILE A 424 -21.76 20.39 -60.98
C ILE A 424 -23.12 20.20 -61.65
N ALA A 425 -24.08 19.56 -60.98
CA ALA A 425 -25.42 19.36 -61.49
C ALA A 425 -26.19 20.68 -61.68
N GLU A 426 -26.03 21.66 -60.80
CA GLU A 426 -26.61 23.01 -60.93
C GLU A 426 -26.03 23.75 -62.14
N LYS A 427 -24.72 23.64 -62.38
CA LYS A 427 -24.09 24.20 -63.59
C LYS A 427 -24.64 23.54 -64.85
N ASN A 428 -24.73 22.21 -64.88
CA ASN A 428 -25.30 21.47 -66.00
C ASN A 428 -26.78 21.86 -66.24
N LEU A 429 -27.54 22.05 -65.17
CA LEU A 429 -28.93 22.50 -65.26
C LEU A 429 -29.04 23.89 -65.88
N ALA A 430 -28.15 24.82 -65.49
CA ALA A 430 -28.08 26.16 -66.09
C ALA A 430 -27.80 26.09 -67.60
N GLU A 431 -26.83 25.25 -68.02
CA GLU A 431 -26.51 25.02 -69.44
C GLU A 431 -27.70 24.42 -70.21
N LYS A 432 -28.41 23.44 -69.63
CA LYS A 432 -29.60 22.85 -70.26
C LYS A 432 -30.80 23.79 -70.29
N ASN A 433 -30.97 24.66 -69.28
CA ASN A 433 -31.98 25.72 -69.30
C ASN A 433 -31.69 26.74 -70.41
N TYR A 434 -30.43 27.09 -70.62
CA TYR A 434 -30.03 27.95 -71.74
C TYR A 434 -30.33 27.27 -73.08
N ALA A 435 -29.96 26.01 -73.27
CA ALA A 435 -30.27 25.25 -74.49
C ALA A 435 -31.78 25.11 -74.74
N LEU A 436 -32.58 24.90 -73.68
CA LEU A 436 -34.05 24.89 -73.76
C LEU A 436 -34.59 26.25 -74.23
N SER A 437 -34.06 27.34 -73.68
CA SER A 437 -34.47 28.70 -74.06
C SER A 437 -34.17 28.99 -75.53
N GLN A 438 -33.01 28.56 -76.03
CA GLN A 438 -32.63 28.66 -77.44
C GLN A 438 -33.53 27.79 -78.34
N ALA A 439 -33.79 26.54 -77.97
CA ALA A 439 -34.70 25.66 -78.70
C ALA A 439 -36.14 26.19 -78.75
N THR A 440 -36.58 26.85 -77.67
CA THR A 440 -37.90 27.51 -77.60
C THR A 440 -37.95 28.72 -78.53
N GLN A 441 -36.91 29.56 -78.55
CA GLN A 441 -36.80 30.69 -79.48
C GLN A 441 -36.72 30.23 -80.94
N GLN A 442 -35.96 29.17 -81.23
CA GLN A 442 -35.90 28.56 -82.57
C GLN A 442 -37.28 28.07 -83.02
N LEU A 443 -38.04 27.38 -82.16
CA LEU A 443 -39.41 26.96 -82.49
C LEU A 443 -40.34 28.16 -82.77
N LEU A 444 -40.24 29.23 -81.99
CA LEU A 444 -41.02 30.46 -82.21
C LEU A 444 -40.63 31.13 -83.53
N ASN A 445 -39.34 31.19 -83.84
CA ASN A 445 -38.84 31.76 -85.09
C ASN A 445 -39.24 30.93 -86.31
N SER A 446 -39.13 29.60 -86.26
CA SER A 446 -39.59 28.70 -87.32
C SER A 446 -41.11 28.76 -87.53
N LYS A 447 -41.90 28.92 -86.46
CA LYS A 447 -43.35 29.17 -86.57
C LYS A 447 -43.69 30.52 -87.20
N ARG A 448 -42.89 31.56 -86.93
CA ARG A 448 -43.05 32.91 -87.51
C ARG A 448 -42.65 32.97 -88.98
N HIS A 449 -41.62 32.22 -89.39
CA HIS A 449 -41.12 32.18 -90.78
C HIS A 449 -41.92 31.21 -91.68
N ASP A 450 -42.85 30.43 -91.14
CA ASP A 450 -43.73 29.56 -91.91
C ASP A 450 -44.80 30.39 -92.64
N LYS A 451 -44.59 30.68 -93.93
CA LYS A 451 -45.46 31.50 -94.78
C LYS A 451 -46.68 30.75 -95.35
N ARG A 452 -46.91 29.49 -94.96
CA ARG A 452 -48.05 28.68 -95.45
C ARG A 452 -49.41 29.20 -94.95
N PHE A 453 -50.44 29.02 -95.79
CA PHE A 453 -51.83 29.40 -95.53
C PHE A 453 -52.39 28.70 -94.28
N PHE A 454 -53.21 29.39 -93.48
CA PHE A 454 -53.61 28.95 -92.14
C PHE A 454 -54.24 27.55 -92.09
N LEU A 455 -55.05 27.17 -93.09
CA LEU A 455 -55.66 25.83 -93.18
C LEU A 455 -54.62 24.72 -93.40
N LEU A 456 -53.55 24.95 -94.16
CA LEU A 456 -52.48 23.96 -94.36
C LEU A 456 -51.63 23.76 -93.10
N LYS A 457 -51.49 24.79 -92.25
CA LYS A 457 -50.79 24.70 -90.96
C LYS A 457 -51.51 23.82 -89.93
N ILE A 458 -52.83 23.65 -90.08
CA ILE A 458 -53.65 22.85 -89.18
C ILE A 458 -53.53 21.35 -89.50
N PHE A 459 -53.41 21.00 -90.79
CA PHE A 459 -53.40 19.61 -91.24
C PHE A 459 -52.00 19.00 -91.42
N ALA A 460 -50.94 19.80 -91.62
CA ALA A 460 -49.57 19.30 -91.73
C ALA A 460 -48.53 20.31 -91.21
N GLU A 461 -47.58 19.83 -90.40
CA GLU A 461 -46.50 20.65 -89.89
C GLU A 461 -45.42 20.89 -90.95
N SER A 462 -44.80 22.07 -90.88
CA SER A 462 -43.55 22.36 -91.58
C SER A 462 -42.43 21.42 -91.15
N GLU A 463 -41.59 20.94 -92.07
CA GLU A 463 -40.45 20.09 -91.75
C GLU A 463 -39.49 20.77 -90.76
N GLU A 464 -39.32 22.09 -90.89
CA GLU A 464 -38.53 22.92 -89.96
C GLU A 464 -39.21 23.06 -88.60
N VAL A 465 -40.54 23.20 -88.55
CA VAL A 465 -41.31 23.26 -87.30
C VAL A 465 -41.32 21.90 -86.59
N SER A 466 -41.37 20.80 -87.34
CA SER A 466 -41.30 19.44 -86.80
C SER A 466 -39.90 19.14 -86.23
N LYS A 467 -38.83 19.52 -86.94
CA LYS A 467 -37.45 19.42 -86.44
C LYS A 467 -37.23 20.27 -85.19
N ALA A 468 -37.74 21.50 -85.16
CA ALA A 468 -37.67 22.38 -83.99
C ALA A 468 -38.51 21.87 -82.80
N LYS A 469 -39.69 21.27 -83.04
CA LYS A 469 -40.49 20.59 -82.00
C LYS A 469 -39.75 19.38 -81.43
N LYS A 470 -39.15 18.54 -82.27
CA LYS A 470 -38.32 17.40 -81.81
C LYS A 470 -37.11 17.88 -81.01
N ALA A 471 -36.43 18.93 -81.44
CA ALA A 471 -35.31 19.52 -80.71
C ALA A 471 -35.74 20.07 -79.34
N LEU A 472 -36.88 20.77 -79.27
CA LEU A 472 -37.46 21.21 -78.00
C LEU A 472 -37.86 20.02 -77.11
N GLN A 473 -38.43 18.96 -77.68
CA GLN A 473 -38.77 17.75 -76.94
C GLN A 473 -37.54 17.03 -76.37
N ILE A 474 -36.43 17.01 -77.11
CA ILE A 474 -35.15 16.46 -76.63
C ILE A 474 -34.58 17.35 -75.51
N ALA A 475 -34.58 18.68 -75.68
CA ALA A 475 -34.09 19.61 -74.67
C ALA A 475 -34.93 19.56 -73.38
N THR A 476 -36.26 19.43 -73.48
CA THR A 476 -37.14 19.25 -72.31
C THR A 476 -36.89 17.93 -71.58
N LYS A 477 -36.65 16.83 -72.30
CA LYS A 477 -36.28 15.54 -71.69
C LYS A 477 -34.94 15.63 -70.96
N GLN A 478 -33.91 16.17 -71.61
CA GLN A 478 -32.58 16.34 -71.01
C GLN A 478 -32.61 17.26 -69.78
N LYS A 479 -33.41 18.33 -69.80
CA LYS A 479 -33.62 19.17 -68.61
C LYS A 479 -34.27 18.37 -67.48
N LYS A 480 -35.35 17.64 -67.75
CA LYS A 480 -36.04 16.81 -66.74
C LYS A 480 -35.12 15.76 -66.12
N GLU A 481 -34.25 15.15 -66.91
CA GLU A 481 -33.23 14.21 -66.42
C GLU A 481 -32.26 14.87 -65.43
N VAL A 482 -31.74 16.07 -65.75
CA VAL A 482 -30.84 16.81 -64.87
C VAL A 482 -31.57 17.35 -63.62
N ASP A 483 -32.82 17.80 -63.74
CA ASP A 483 -33.66 18.21 -62.60
C ASP A 483 -33.93 17.03 -61.64
N ASN A 484 -34.21 15.84 -62.18
CA ASN A 484 -34.38 14.62 -61.38
C ASN A 484 -33.06 14.21 -60.69
N LEU A 485 -31.92 14.33 -61.36
CA LEU A 485 -30.61 14.08 -60.75
C LEU A 485 -30.29 15.07 -59.64
N LEU A 486 -30.55 16.37 -59.84
CA LEU A 486 -30.30 17.40 -58.85
C LEU A 486 -31.20 17.24 -57.62
N SER A 487 -32.49 16.95 -57.81
CA SER A 487 -33.40 16.67 -56.71
C SER A 487 -33.04 15.39 -55.97
N GLY A 488 -32.56 14.35 -56.67
CA GLY A 488 -31.98 13.14 -56.08
C GLY A 488 -30.78 13.44 -55.19
N LEU A 489 -29.80 14.20 -55.68
CA LEU A 489 -28.61 14.58 -54.91
C LEU A 489 -28.93 15.46 -53.68
N LYS A 490 -29.89 16.39 -53.81
CA LYS A 490 -30.36 17.20 -52.66
C LYS A 490 -31.07 16.35 -51.61
N ALA A 491 -31.87 15.37 -52.03
CA ALA A 491 -32.49 14.42 -51.12
C ALA A 491 -31.47 13.49 -50.45
N GLU A 492 -30.43 13.06 -51.18
CA GLU A 492 -29.32 12.28 -50.62
C GLU A 492 -28.51 13.08 -49.58
N LEU A 493 -28.27 14.37 -49.83
CA LEU A 493 -27.62 15.25 -48.87
C LEU A 493 -28.42 15.37 -47.57
N SER A 494 -29.74 15.57 -47.66
CA SER A 494 -30.62 15.62 -46.48
C SER A 494 -30.59 14.32 -45.70
N LYS A 495 -30.73 13.18 -46.39
CA LYS A 495 -30.68 11.84 -45.77
C LYS A 495 -29.33 11.56 -45.11
N ALA A 496 -28.23 12.00 -45.71
CA ALA A 496 -26.89 11.85 -45.15
C ALA A 496 -26.73 12.67 -43.86
N ILE A 497 -27.18 13.94 -43.87
CA ILE A 497 -27.18 14.79 -42.67
C ILE A 497 -28.00 14.15 -41.54
N ASP A 498 -29.23 13.70 -41.83
CA ASP A 498 -30.09 13.05 -40.84
C ASP A 498 -29.46 11.76 -40.28
N LYS A 499 -28.75 11.00 -41.12
CA LYS A 499 -28.04 9.79 -40.69
C LYS A 499 -26.89 10.11 -39.75
N PHE A 500 -26.06 11.10 -40.07
CA PHE A 500 -24.95 11.50 -39.19
C PHE A 500 -25.45 12.15 -37.90
N ASP A 501 -26.56 12.90 -37.92
CA ASP A 501 -27.16 13.45 -36.71
C ASP A 501 -27.74 12.35 -35.80
N LYS A 502 -28.22 11.23 -36.36
CA LYS A 502 -28.58 10.03 -35.58
C LYS A 502 -27.33 9.36 -35.00
N GLU A 503 -26.29 9.13 -35.81
CA GLU A 503 -25.03 8.53 -35.34
C GLU A 503 -24.40 9.34 -34.20
N LEU A 504 -24.42 10.68 -34.28
CA LEU A 504 -23.96 11.56 -33.20
C LEU A 504 -24.87 11.53 -31.97
N LYS A 505 -26.19 11.38 -32.14
CA LYS A 505 -27.12 11.22 -31.01
C LYS A 505 -26.95 9.89 -30.29
N ASP A 506 -26.57 8.85 -31.01
CA ASP A 506 -26.35 7.50 -30.48
C ASP A 506 -24.95 7.37 -29.84
N CYS A 507 -23.97 8.13 -30.33
CA CYS A 507 -22.67 8.29 -29.70
C CYS A 507 -22.79 9.21 -28.47
N ARG A 508 -23.18 8.66 -27.32
CA ARG A 508 -23.18 9.38 -26.02
C ARG A 508 -22.27 8.68 -25.02
N PRO A 509 -21.67 9.43 -24.08
CA PRO A 509 -20.99 8.83 -22.94
C PRO A 509 -21.99 7.98 -22.15
N LYS A 510 -21.65 6.71 -21.89
CA LYS A 510 -22.41 5.84 -21.00
C LYS A 510 -21.73 5.85 -19.64
N PRO A 511 -22.32 6.47 -18.59
CA PRO A 511 -21.71 6.44 -17.28
C PRO A 511 -21.53 5.00 -16.82
N TYR A 512 -20.45 4.76 -16.08
CA TYR A 512 -20.22 3.47 -15.45
C TYR A 512 -21.38 3.15 -14.50
N CYS A 513 -21.97 1.98 -14.70
CA CYS A 513 -22.98 1.43 -13.82
C CYS A 513 -22.32 0.32 -12.99
N PRO A 514 -22.15 0.52 -11.66
CA PRO A 514 -21.68 -0.54 -10.78
C PRO A 514 -22.58 -1.79 -10.92
N THR A 515 -21.96 -2.95 -10.87
CA THR A 515 -22.69 -4.21 -10.77
C THR A 515 -23.45 -4.28 -9.44
N ALA A 516 -24.49 -5.12 -9.37
CA ALA A 516 -25.23 -5.33 -8.12
C ALA A 516 -24.31 -5.75 -6.95
N ALA A 517 -23.26 -6.51 -7.25
CA ALA A 517 -22.27 -6.95 -6.26
C ALA A 517 -21.40 -5.80 -5.76
N GLU A 518 -20.91 -4.93 -6.66
CA GLU A 518 -20.11 -3.75 -6.29
C GLU A 518 -20.93 -2.74 -5.48
N SER A 519 -22.21 -2.56 -5.84
CA SER A 519 -23.12 -1.68 -5.11
C SER A 519 -23.41 -2.19 -3.69
N ASP A 520 -23.68 -3.49 -3.55
CA ASP A 520 -23.91 -4.15 -2.25
C ASP A 520 -22.64 -4.15 -1.38
N GLU A 521 -21.48 -4.42 -1.99
CA GLU A 521 -20.17 -4.31 -1.30
C GLU A 521 -19.93 -2.88 -0.80
N ARG A 522 -20.15 -1.87 -1.65
CA ARG A 522 -19.95 -0.46 -1.30
C ARG A 522 -20.87 -0.02 -0.16
N GLU A 523 -22.15 -0.37 -0.22
CA GLU A 523 -23.13 -0.06 0.83
C GLU A 523 -22.68 -0.63 2.19
N LYS A 524 -22.30 -1.91 2.21
CA LYS A 524 -21.79 -2.60 3.40
C LYS A 524 -20.56 -1.91 3.99
N LEU A 525 -19.58 -1.58 3.13
CA LEU A 525 -18.34 -0.91 3.54
C LEU A 525 -18.60 0.51 4.08
N GLU A 526 -19.47 1.28 3.42
CA GLU A 526 -19.84 2.64 3.85
C GLU A 526 -20.57 2.63 5.19
N HIS A 527 -21.49 1.68 5.40
CA HIS A 527 -22.17 1.49 6.69
C HIS A 527 -21.16 1.22 7.81
N ARG A 528 -20.25 0.26 7.62
CA ARG A 528 -19.23 -0.06 8.64
C ARG A 528 -18.28 1.10 8.90
N ARG A 529 -17.87 1.82 7.85
CA ARG A 529 -17.04 3.02 7.98
C ARG A 529 -17.73 4.10 8.82
N ALA A 530 -19.02 4.36 8.58
CA ALA A 530 -19.81 5.30 9.36
C ALA A 530 -19.95 4.87 10.83
N GLU A 531 -20.13 3.57 11.11
CA GLU A 531 -20.14 3.02 12.46
C GLU A 531 -18.82 3.26 13.20
N LEU A 532 -17.68 3.01 12.54
CA LEU A 532 -16.34 3.23 13.12
C LEU A 532 -16.08 4.71 13.45
N LEU A 533 -16.63 5.64 12.67
CA LEU A 533 -16.51 7.08 12.88
C LEU A 533 -17.48 7.61 13.95
N SER A 534 -18.70 7.07 14.01
CA SER A 534 -19.78 7.50 14.92
C SER A 534 -19.64 6.97 16.36
N ASN A 535 -18.79 5.97 16.61
CA ASN A 535 -18.58 5.37 17.93
C ASN A 535 -17.21 5.74 18.57
N PRO A 536 -16.93 7.03 18.89
CA PRO A 536 -15.71 7.40 19.59
C PRO A 536 -15.70 7.01 21.08
N GLY A 537 -16.84 6.61 21.66
CA GLY A 537 -17.01 6.34 23.10
C GLY A 537 -16.31 5.08 23.64
N LYS A 538 -15.94 4.11 22.78
CA LYS A 538 -15.05 2.99 23.16
C LYS A 538 -13.56 3.33 23.03
N ARG A 539 -13.20 4.54 22.58
CA ARG A 539 -11.80 4.96 22.32
C ARG A 539 -11.01 5.35 23.59
N LYS A 540 -11.63 5.37 24.79
CA LYS A 540 -10.93 5.74 26.06
C LYS A 540 -10.88 4.65 27.14
N SER A 541 -11.72 3.61 27.09
CA SER A 541 -11.79 2.61 28.18
C SER A 541 -10.69 1.55 28.12
N VAL A 542 -10.19 1.19 26.93
CA VAL A 542 -9.12 0.17 26.79
C VAL A 542 -7.73 0.73 27.15
N GLN A 543 -7.54 2.05 27.15
CA GLN A 543 -6.29 2.67 27.63
C GLN A 543 -6.21 2.84 29.14
N LYS A 544 -7.34 2.72 29.87
CA LYS A 544 -7.34 2.86 31.33
C LYS A 544 -7.09 1.53 32.06
N GLU A 545 -7.57 0.41 31.52
CA GLU A 545 -7.32 -0.92 32.12
C GLU A 545 -5.90 -1.47 31.87
N LYS A 546 -5.14 -0.92 30.92
CA LYS A 546 -3.74 -1.30 30.70
C LYS A 546 -2.70 -0.40 31.38
N LYS A 547 -3.11 0.70 32.02
CA LYS A 547 -2.22 1.52 32.83
C LYS A 547 -2.08 1.01 34.27
N ASP A 548 -2.92 0.05 34.67
CA ASP A 548 -2.91 -0.53 36.01
C ASP A 548 -2.31 -1.97 36.04
N GLU A 549 -1.77 -2.49 34.93
CA GLU A 549 -1.12 -3.83 34.86
C GLU A 549 0.19 -3.86 34.04
N GLY A 550 0.97 -2.78 34.00
CA GLY A 550 2.28 -2.74 33.33
C GLY A 550 3.30 -1.88 34.02
#